data_AF-A0A3N5SL09-F1
#
_entry.id   AF-A0A3N5SL09-F1
#
_cell.length_a   1.000
_cell.length_b   1.000
_cell.length_c   1.000
_cell.angle_alpha   90.00
_cell.angle_beta   90.00
_cell.angle_gamma   90.00
#
_symmetry.space_group_name_H-M   'P 1'
#
loop_
_entity.id
_entity.type
_entity.pdbx_description
1 polymer ?
#
loop_
_entity_poly.entity_id
_entity_poly.type
_entity_poly.pdbx_seq_one_letter_code
_entity_poly.pdbx_strand_id
1 'polypeptide(L)'
;MEAALRPSRRAPRRRVFDKDCKRLARRLEKYRFELLTFLEIENVDATNNHGERTIRPAVLMRKNYYGNRSERGAEVQAALMSVFRTLEMRGVDPLEYLESALRAGLARGVRPTLPAMLETIAA
;
A
#
# COMPACT_ATOMS: atom_id res chain seq x y z
N MET A 1 -56.57 -13.55 3.02
CA MET A 1 -55.72 -13.31 1.83
C MET A 1 -54.27 -13.62 2.19
N GLU A 2 -53.93 -14.91 2.28
CA GLU A 2 -52.61 -15.37 2.70
C GLU A 2 -51.88 -15.90 1.47
N ALA A 3 -50.99 -15.07 0.91
CA ALA A 3 -50.20 -15.42 -0.26
C ALA A 3 -49.07 -16.37 0.18
N ALA A 4 -49.30 -17.67 0.00
CA ALA A 4 -48.30 -18.71 0.23
C ALA A 4 -47.03 -18.46 -0.61
N LEU A 5 -45.93 -18.14 0.07
CA LEU A 5 -44.58 -18.16 -0.48
C LEU A 5 -44.31 -19.55 -1.10
N ARG A 6 -44.18 -19.61 -2.43
CA ARG A 6 -43.79 -20.85 -3.13
C ARG A 6 -42.41 -21.30 -2.61
N PRO A 7 -42.24 -22.55 -2.17
CA PRO A 7 -40.93 -23.06 -1.83
C PRO A 7 -40.08 -23.10 -3.11
N SER A 8 -39.04 -22.25 -3.15
CA SER A 8 -38.00 -22.30 -4.17
C SER A 8 -37.42 -23.71 -4.18
N ARG A 9 -37.64 -24.46 -5.28
CA ARG A 9 -36.96 -25.74 -5.54
C ARG A 9 -35.47 -25.46 -5.75
N ARG A 10 -34.72 -25.20 -4.67
CA ARG A 10 -33.26 -25.23 -4.73
C ARG A 10 -32.87 -26.68 -4.94
N ALA A 11 -32.39 -26.99 -6.14
CA ALA A 11 -31.68 -28.23 -6.40
C ALA A 11 -30.63 -28.44 -5.29
N PRO A 12 -30.37 -29.69 -4.85
CA PRO A 12 -29.37 -29.94 -3.83
C PRO A 12 -28.06 -29.28 -4.28
N ARG A 13 -27.56 -28.34 -3.47
CA ARG A 13 -26.26 -27.72 -3.72
C ARG A 13 -25.24 -28.85 -3.76
N ARG A 14 -24.87 -29.29 -4.96
CA ARG A 14 -23.76 -30.23 -5.15
C ARG A 14 -22.59 -29.56 -4.44
N ARG A 15 -22.10 -30.16 -3.35
CA ARG A 15 -20.88 -29.71 -2.67
C ARG A 15 -19.71 -30.02 -3.60
N VAL A 16 -19.62 -29.29 -4.70
CA VAL A 16 -18.39 -29.18 -5.46
C VAL A 16 -17.52 -28.31 -4.57
N PHE A 17 -16.77 -28.94 -3.67
CA PHE A 17 -15.71 -28.24 -2.97
C PHE A 17 -14.63 -27.96 -4.00
N ASP A 18 -14.83 -26.86 -4.71
CA ASP A 18 -13.94 -26.34 -5.71
C ASP A 18 -12.51 -26.27 -5.16
N LYS A 19 -11.54 -26.71 -5.96
CA LYS A 19 -10.12 -26.78 -5.56
C LYS A 19 -9.60 -25.39 -5.18
N ASP A 20 -10.06 -24.35 -5.85
CA ASP A 20 -9.70 -22.96 -5.57
C ASP A 20 -10.35 -22.49 -4.27
N CYS A 21 -11.62 -22.86 -4.00
CA CYS A 21 -12.25 -22.59 -2.70
C CYS A 21 -11.48 -23.24 -1.54
N LYS A 22 -11.04 -24.50 -1.69
CA LYS A 22 -10.20 -25.17 -0.68
C LYS A 22 -8.85 -24.47 -0.50
N ARG A 23 -8.22 -24.04 -1.60
CA ARG A 23 -6.94 -23.31 -1.56
C ARG A 23 -7.09 -21.97 -0.84
N LEU A 24 -8.17 -21.23 -1.14
CA LEU A 24 -8.48 -19.96 -0.49
C LEU A 24 -8.72 -20.14 1.01
N ALA A 25 -9.57 -21.10 1.39
CA ALA A 25 -9.86 -21.39 2.80
C ALA A 25 -8.59 -21.71 3.61
N ARG A 26 -7.69 -22.54 3.06
CA ARG A 26 -6.40 -22.83 3.70
C ARG A 26 -5.52 -21.59 3.84
N ARG A 27 -5.57 -20.67 2.88
CA ARG A 27 -4.79 -19.43 2.93
C ARG A 27 -5.34 -18.47 3.97
N LEU A 28 -6.67 -18.34 4.06
CA LEU A 28 -7.32 -17.55 5.11
C LEU A 28 -6.98 -18.10 6.50
N GLU A 29 -7.07 -19.42 6.68
CA GLU A 29 -6.73 -20.07 7.96
C GLU A 29 -5.27 -19.81 8.35
N LYS A 30 -4.36 -19.93 7.38
CA LYS A 30 -2.92 -19.72 7.58
C LYS A 30 -2.58 -18.28 7.98
N TYR A 31 -3.20 -17.29 7.35
CA TYR A 31 -2.86 -15.87 7.51
C TYR A 31 -3.90 -15.07 8.30
N ARG A 32 -4.74 -15.74 9.09
CA ARG A 32 -5.89 -15.10 9.76
C ARG A 32 -5.47 -13.98 10.70
N PHE A 33 -4.32 -14.12 11.37
CA PHE A 33 -3.85 -13.14 12.34
C PHE A 33 -3.33 -11.88 11.65
N GLU A 34 -2.66 -12.01 10.50
CA GLU A 34 -2.20 -10.85 9.73
C GLU A 34 -3.36 -10.16 9.00
N LEU A 35 -4.34 -10.94 8.51
CA LEU A 35 -5.50 -10.41 7.77
C LEU A 35 -6.52 -9.70 8.68
N LEU A 36 -6.60 -10.09 9.95
CA LEU A 36 -7.59 -9.59 10.90
C LEU A 36 -6.98 -8.75 12.03
N THR A 37 -5.77 -8.21 11.82
CA THR A 37 -5.05 -7.36 12.79
C THR A 37 -5.92 -6.22 13.34
N PHE A 38 -6.83 -5.66 12.53
CA PHE A 38 -7.76 -4.60 12.94
C PHE A 38 -8.77 -5.00 14.04
N LEU A 39 -8.96 -6.30 14.29
CA LEU A 39 -9.79 -6.79 15.40
C LEU A 39 -9.05 -6.75 16.74
N GLU A 40 -7.71 -6.78 16.71
CA GLU A 40 -6.86 -6.84 17.91
C GLU A 40 -6.22 -5.48 18.23
N ILE A 41 -5.94 -4.67 17.20
CA ILE A 41 -5.23 -3.38 17.34
C ILE A 41 -6.15 -2.23 16.94
N GLU A 42 -6.37 -1.31 17.89
CA GLU A 42 -7.12 -0.07 17.65
C GLU A 42 -6.41 0.84 16.64
N ASN A 43 -7.17 1.60 15.85
CA ASN A 43 -6.69 2.51 14.80
C ASN A 43 -6.01 1.83 13.59
N VAL A 44 -6.15 0.51 13.42
CA VAL A 44 -5.77 -0.19 12.19
C VAL A 44 -6.98 -0.34 11.29
N ASP A 45 -6.88 0.13 10.04
CA ASP A 45 -7.94 -0.03 9.05
C ASP A 45 -8.16 -1.50 8.67
N ALA A 46 -9.41 -1.90 8.46
CA ALA A 46 -9.76 -3.21 7.93
C ALA A 46 -9.38 -3.40 6.44
N THR A 47 -8.85 -2.36 5.79
CA THR A 47 -8.51 -2.37 4.36
C THR A 47 -7.04 -2.02 4.14
N ASN A 48 -6.42 -2.63 3.13
CA ASN A 48 -5.05 -2.30 2.72
C ASN A 48 -4.99 -1.11 1.73
N ASN A 49 -6.04 -0.28 1.67
CA ASN A 49 -6.11 0.81 0.70
C ASN A 49 -4.93 1.80 0.83
N HIS A 50 -4.52 2.09 2.07
CA HIS A 50 -3.38 2.95 2.34
C HIS A 50 -2.06 2.39 1.76
N GLY A 51 -1.78 1.11 2.02
CA GLY A 51 -0.58 0.43 1.50
C GLY A 51 -0.58 0.34 -0.03
N GLU A 52 -1.71 -0.04 -0.61
CA GLU A 52 -1.88 -0.13 -2.07
C GLU A 52 -1.70 1.23 -2.75
N ARG A 53 -2.28 2.30 -2.20
CA ARG A 53 -2.10 3.67 -2.72
C ARG A 53 -0.65 4.13 -2.61
N THR A 54 0.04 3.76 -1.53
CA THR A 54 1.43 4.16 -1.28
C THR A 54 2.42 3.48 -2.23
N ILE A 55 2.21 2.21 -2.59
CA ILE A 55 3.09 1.51 -3.54
C ILE A 55 2.76 1.79 -5.02
N ARG A 56 1.53 2.22 -5.31
CA ARG A 56 1.03 2.42 -6.68
C ARG A 56 1.91 3.31 -7.57
N PRO A 57 2.46 4.45 -7.11
CA PRO A 57 3.35 5.27 -7.93
C PRO A 57 4.56 4.50 -8.47
N ALA A 58 5.20 3.67 -7.63
CA ALA A 58 6.35 2.87 -8.03
C ALA A 58 5.97 1.80 -9.07
N VAL A 59 4.82 1.15 -8.87
CA VAL A 59 4.29 0.13 -9.81
C VAL A 59 3.95 0.75 -11.16
N LEU A 60 3.29 1.91 -11.16
CA LEU A 60 2.93 2.63 -12.38
C LEU A 60 4.18 3.11 -13.14
N MET A 61 5.19 3.65 -12.45
CA MET A 61 6.43 4.03 -13.11
C MET A 61 7.14 2.83 -13.74
N ARG A 62 7.25 1.70 -13.02
CA ARG A 62 7.85 0.48 -13.58
C ARG A 62 7.11 0.01 -14.83
N LYS A 63 5.79 0.13 -14.86
CA LYS A 63 4.97 -0.20 -16.02
C LYS A 63 5.25 0.73 -17.20
N ASN A 64 5.29 2.05 -16.96
CA ASN A 64 5.44 3.05 -18.02
C ASN A 64 6.85 3.09 -18.63
N TYR A 65 7.88 2.89 -17.81
CA TYR A 65 9.28 2.98 -18.24
C TYR A 65 9.94 1.62 -18.48
N TYR A 66 9.16 0.53 -18.43
CA TYR A 66 9.62 -0.86 -18.56
C TYR A 66 10.65 -1.30 -17.51
N GLY A 67 10.77 -0.57 -16.40
CA GLY A 67 11.69 -0.84 -15.31
C GLY A 67 13.16 -0.49 -15.60
N ASN A 68 14.02 -0.76 -14.63
CA ASN A 68 15.45 -0.45 -14.71
C ASN A 68 16.21 -1.51 -15.50
N ARG A 69 17.21 -1.07 -16.27
CA ARG A 69 18.11 -1.95 -17.04
C ARG A 69 19.41 -2.29 -16.32
N SER A 70 19.62 -1.74 -15.13
CA SER A 70 20.77 -2.01 -14.28
C SER A 70 20.35 -2.10 -12.82
N GLU A 71 21.10 -2.88 -12.04
CA GLU A 71 20.91 -3.00 -10.59
C GLU A 71 21.10 -1.65 -9.90
N ARG A 72 22.17 -0.94 -10.23
CA ARG A 72 22.42 0.43 -9.74
C ARG A 72 21.27 1.39 -10.03
N GLY A 73 20.65 1.30 -11.22
CA GLY A 73 19.47 2.11 -11.55
C GLY A 73 18.26 1.76 -10.68
N ALA A 74 18.08 0.47 -10.38
CA ALA A 74 17.03 0.01 -9.47
C ALA A 74 17.23 0.50 -8.03
N GLU A 75 18.46 0.46 -7.53
CA GLU A 75 18.80 0.98 -6.20
C GLU A 75 18.55 2.49 -6.09
N VAL A 76 19.01 3.26 -7.09
CA VAL A 76 18.79 4.72 -7.14
C VAL A 76 17.30 5.04 -7.18
N GLN A 77 16.54 4.34 -8.03
CA GLN A 77 15.09 4.54 -8.08
C GLN A 77 14.42 4.18 -6.75
N ALA A 78 14.82 3.09 -6.10
CA ALA A 78 14.25 2.68 -4.81
C ALA A 78 14.50 3.75 -3.74
N ALA A 79 15.71 4.29 -3.67
CA ALA A 79 16.05 5.37 -2.74
C ALA A 79 15.24 6.65 -3.01
N LEU A 80 15.19 7.10 -4.27
CA LEU A 80 14.43 8.30 -4.66
C LEU A 80 12.94 8.15 -4.38
N MET A 81 12.35 6.98 -4.71
CA MET A 81 10.95 6.71 -4.43
C MET A 81 10.63 6.73 -2.94
N SER A 82 11.51 6.18 -2.10
CA SER A 82 11.34 6.22 -0.64
C SER A 82 11.37 7.66 -0.12
N VAL A 83 12.33 8.48 -0.58
CA VAL A 83 12.47 9.88 -0.17
C VAL A 83 11.27 10.70 -0.63
N PHE A 84 10.91 10.65 -1.92
CA PHE A 84 9.79 11.42 -2.46
C PHE A 84 8.48 11.04 -1.80
N ARG A 85 8.22 9.75 -1.60
CA ARG A 85 6.99 9.32 -0.94
C ARG A 85 6.92 9.81 0.50
N THR A 86 8.05 9.84 1.20
CA THR A 86 8.11 10.37 2.56
C THR A 86 7.84 11.88 2.60
N LEU A 87 8.39 12.64 1.65
CA LEU A 87 8.16 14.08 1.54
C LEU A 87 6.69 14.39 1.23
N GLU A 88 6.08 13.67 0.29
CA GLU A 88 4.66 13.78 -0.03
C GLU A 88 3.78 13.48 1.20
N MET A 89 4.09 12.41 1.95
CA MET A 89 3.35 12.07 3.18
C MET A 89 3.50 13.12 4.27
N ARG A 90 4.59 13.90 4.25
CA ARG A 90 4.84 15.04 5.15
C ARG A 90 4.26 16.35 4.62
N GLY A 91 3.58 16.35 3.46
CA GLY A 91 3.04 17.58 2.86
C GLY A 91 4.10 18.54 2.34
N VAL A 92 5.32 18.05 2.08
CA VAL A 92 6.43 18.85 1.57
C VAL A 92 6.59 18.57 0.08
N ASP A 93 6.73 19.64 -0.73
CA ASP A 93 7.01 19.48 -2.15
C ASP A 93 8.39 18.80 -2.35
N PRO A 94 8.44 17.62 -2.99
CA PRO A 94 9.69 16.87 -3.10
C PRO A 94 10.77 17.59 -3.93
N LEU A 95 10.39 18.34 -4.95
CA LEU A 95 11.32 19.02 -5.85
C LEU A 95 11.94 20.24 -5.18
N GLU A 96 11.12 21.09 -4.58
CA GLU A 96 11.58 22.26 -3.82
C GLU A 96 12.50 21.84 -2.67
N TYR A 97 12.11 20.78 -1.95
CA TYR A 97 12.94 20.25 -0.86
C TYR A 97 14.28 19.75 -1.40
N LEU A 98 14.28 18.92 -2.46
CA LEU A 98 15.49 18.35 -3.02
C LEU A 98 16.43 19.46 -3.56
N GLU A 99 15.89 20.47 -4.22
CA GLU A 99 16.67 21.62 -4.68
C GLU A 99 17.33 22.34 -3.51
N SER A 100 16.56 22.69 -2.47
CA SER A 100 17.09 23.40 -1.30
C SER A 100 18.16 22.57 -0.57
N ALA A 101 17.92 21.26 -0.43
CA ALA A 101 18.79 20.29 0.19
C ALA A 101 20.13 20.17 -0.53
N LEU A 102 20.10 20.07 -1.86
CA LEU A 102 21.30 19.99 -2.69
C LEU A 102 22.10 21.30 -2.65
N ARG A 103 21.44 22.45 -2.74
CA ARG A 103 22.10 23.77 -2.63
C ARG A 103 22.77 23.94 -1.28
N ALA A 104 22.10 23.58 -0.18
CA ALA A 104 22.66 23.65 1.16
C ALA A 104 23.86 22.71 1.35
N GLY A 105 23.77 21.49 0.82
CA GLY A 105 24.86 20.52 0.91
C GLY A 105 26.10 20.90 0.10
N LEU A 106 25.91 21.49 -1.08
CA LEU A 106 27.03 22.02 -1.88
C LEU A 106 27.70 23.22 -1.21
N ALA A 107 26.92 24.13 -0.61
CA ALA A 107 27.47 25.35 -0.02
C ALA A 107 28.12 25.14 1.35
N ARG A 108 27.60 24.23 2.18
CA ARG A 108 27.99 24.08 3.59
C ARG A 108 28.61 22.73 3.93
N GLY A 109 28.68 21.81 2.97
CA GLY A 109 29.09 20.42 3.21
C GLY A 109 28.13 19.63 4.12
N VAL A 110 26.95 20.18 4.40
CA VAL A 110 25.95 19.57 5.28
C VAL A 110 25.16 18.53 4.49
N ARG A 111 25.09 17.30 4.98
CA ARG A 111 24.25 16.27 4.36
C ARG A 111 22.77 16.62 4.60
N PRO A 112 21.95 16.71 3.56
CA PRO A 112 20.54 17.01 3.75
C PRO A 112 19.83 15.89 4.52
N THR A 113 19.04 16.29 5.53
CA THR A 113 18.26 15.38 6.37
C THR A 113 16.78 15.64 6.15
N LEU A 114 15.99 14.59 6.02
CA LEU A 114 14.54 14.72 5.80
C LEU A 114 13.90 15.74 6.76
N PRO A 115 12.98 16.58 6.28
CA PRO A 115 12.37 17.63 7.08
C PRO A 115 11.61 17.01 8.24
N ALA A 116 11.51 17.68 9.38
CA ALA A 116 10.68 17.19 10.49
C ALA A 116 9.26 16.86 9.98
N MET A 117 8.59 15.90 10.60
CA MET A 117 7.15 15.73 10.37
C MET A 117 6.51 17.08 10.67
N LEU A 118 5.68 17.62 9.77
CA LEU A 118 4.84 18.76 10.12
C LEU A 118 4.01 18.32 11.34
N GLU A 119 4.18 19.00 12.48
CA GLU A 119 3.37 18.71 13.65
C GLU A 119 1.89 18.98 13.29
N THR A 120 1.02 18.03 13.64
CA THR A 120 -0.47 18.09 13.57
C THR A 120 -1.01 17.63 12.19
N ILE A 121 -1.91 16.64 12.13
CA ILE A 121 -3.27 16.69 12.68
C ILE A 121 -3.61 15.46 13.52
N ALA A 122 -3.84 15.69 14.83
CA ALA A 122 -4.86 14.98 15.58
C ALA A 122 -6.23 15.40 15.04
N ALA A 123 -6.95 14.49 14.40
CA ALA A 123 -8.39 14.57 14.13
C ALA A 123 -8.91 13.16 13.85
#